data_AF-A0AAD0AM48-F1
#
_entry.id   AF-A0AAD0AM48-F1
#
_cell.length_a   1.000
_cell.length_b   1.000
_cell.length_c   1.000
_cell.angle_alpha   90.00
_cell.angle_beta   90.00
_cell.angle_gamma   90.00
#
_symmetry.space_group_name_H-M   'P 1'
#
loop_
_entity.id
_entity.type
_entity.pdbx_description
1 polymer ?
#
loop_
_entity_poly.entity_id
_entity_poly.type
_entity_poly.pdbx_seq_one_letter_code
_entity_poly.pdbx_strand_id
1 'polypeptide(L)'
;MNIELAKELLSFHSCRNENIDDPRWENGFLGILRPFQGELNEKNFIEIMECLKALVPEIQKENIDKNIVSDIMNIIYFTRNWVSEEGMLTRNDKVTTEQTKYLLAWSDIIETCFIYLLEDASDIAFTDYTAYCNNEYF
;
A
#
# COMPACT_ATOMS: atom_id res chain seq x y z
N MET A 1 7.78 5.96 13.52
CA MET A 1 6.64 6.79 13.11
C MET A 1 5.63 6.84 14.25
N ASN A 2 4.93 7.97 14.49
CA ASN A 2 3.81 8.04 15.44
C ASN A 2 2.48 7.77 14.70
N ILE A 3 1.37 7.62 15.43
CA ILE A 3 0.07 7.25 14.85
C ILE A 3 -0.45 8.32 13.90
N GLU A 4 -0.37 9.59 14.27
CA GLU A 4 -0.87 10.71 13.47
C GLU A 4 -0.14 10.80 12.13
N LEU A 5 1.19 10.73 12.15
CA LEU A 5 2.01 10.72 10.95
C LEU A 5 1.73 9.49 10.08
N ALA A 6 1.51 8.33 10.68
CA ALA A 6 1.16 7.11 9.93
C ALA A 6 -0.17 7.26 9.19
N LYS A 7 -1.20 7.82 9.85
CA LYS A 7 -2.49 8.11 9.19
C LYS A 7 -2.32 9.13 8.06
N GLU A 8 -1.55 10.19 8.29
CA GLU A 8 -1.28 11.20 7.29
C GLU A 8 -0.58 10.61 6.05
N LEU A 9 0.52 9.89 6.23
CA LEU A 9 1.27 9.27 5.12
C LEU A 9 0.44 8.26 4.35
N LEU A 10 -0.29 7.40 5.05
CA LEU A 10 -1.18 6.41 4.43
C LEU A 10 -2.22 7.09 3.52
N SER A 11 -2.78 8.22 3.95
CA SER A 11 -3.73 9.00 3.14
C SER A 11 -3.10 9.62 1.88
N PHE A 12 -1.80 9.95 1.91
CA PHE A 12 -1.08 10.37 0.71
C PHE A 12 -0.84 9.21 -0.25
N HIS A 13 -0.40 8.05 0.26
CA HIS A 13 -0.21 6.86 -0.57
C HIS A 13 -1.50 6.35 -1.21
N SER A 14 -2.66 6.57 -0.56
CA SER A 14 -3.98 6.16 -1.03
C SER A 14 -4.68 7.16 -1.96
N CYS A 15 -4.04 8.31 -2.26
CA CYS A 15 -4.64 9.42 -2.99
C CYS A 15 -5.90 10.02 -2.31
N ARG A 16 -6.07 9.84 -1.00
CA ARG A 16 -7.23 10.36 -0.24
C ARG A 16 -6.93 11.60 0.60
N ASN A 17 -5.66 11.99 0.75
CA ASN A 17 -5.32 13.21 1.48
C ASN A 17 -5.92 14.45 0.78
N GLU A 18 -6.42 15.39 1.57
CA GLU A 18 -7.05 16.63 1.08
C GLU A 18 -6.03 17.64 0.53
N ASN A 19 -4.78 17.57 0.99
CA ASN A 19 -3.71 18.46 0.54
C ASN A 19 -3.10 17.96 -0.78
N ILE A 20 -3.84 18.13 -1.87
CA ILE A 20 -3.45 17.66 -3.22
C ILE A 20 -2.22 18.36 -3.79
N ASP A 21 -1.85 19.53 -3.25
CA ASP A 21 -0.69 20.31 -3.69
C ASP A 21 0.61 19.84 -3.01
N ASP A 22 0.53 18.97 -2.01
CA ASP A 22 1.70 18.39 -1.36
C ASP A 22 2.39 17.39 -2.31
N PRO A 23 3.73 17.48 -2.49
CA PRO A 23 4.46 16.55 -3.35
C PRO A 23 4.26 15.07 -2.96
N ARG A 24 3.97 14.76 -1.69
CA ARG A 24 3.69 13.39 -1.24
C ARG A 24 2.43 12.81 -1.88
N TRP A 25 1.49 13.65 -2.32
CA TRP A 25 0.31 13.18 -3.04
C TRP A 25 0.72 12.55 -4.37
N GLU A 26 1.39 13.31 -5.24
CA GLU A 26 1.81 12.84 -6.56
C GLU A 26 2.87 11.75 -6.46
N ASN A 27 3.75 11.82 -5.46
CA ASN A 27 4.83 10.85 -5.27
C ASN A 27 4.45 9.67 -4.35
N GLY A 28 3.20 9.62 -3.89
CA GLY A 28 2.65 8.52 -3.08
C GLY A 28 2.52 7.22 -3.88
N PHE A 29 2.13 6.12 -3.21
CA PHE A 29 2.12 4.79 -3.83
C PHE A 29 1.18 4.72 -5.05
N LEU A 30 -0.07 5.17 -4.90
CA LEU A 30 -0.99 5.30 -6.03
C LEU A 30 -0.70 6.54 -6.89
N GLY A 31 -0.15 7.59 -6.29
CA GLY A 31 0.18 8.85 -6.98
C GLY A 31 1.11 8.62 -8.17
N ILE A 32 2.21 7.88 -7.95
CA ILE A 32 3.19 7.61 -9.01
C ILE A 32 2.61 6.78 -10.15
N LEU A 33 1.48 6.10 -9.95
CA LEU A 33 0.83 5.29 -10.97
C LEU A 33 -0.10 6.13 -11.86
N ARG A 34 -0.33 7.42 -11.55
CA ARG A 34 -1.29 8.28 -12.24
C ARG A 34 -0.81 9.74 -12.39
N PRO A 35 -0.10 10.10 -13.48
CA PRO A 35 0.33 9.22 -14.58
C PRO A 35 1.62 8.45 -14.26
N PHE A 36 1.65 7.16 -14.58
CA PHE A 36 2.86 6.35 -14.45
C PHE A 36 3.98 6.80 -15.40
N GLN A 37 5.16 7.09 -14.83
CA GLN A 37 6.34 7.57 -15.53
C GLN A 37 7.36 6.48 -15.87
N GLY A 38 7.04 5.21 -15.60
CA GLY A 38 7.89 4.06 -15.97
C GLY A 38 8.75 3.49 -14.84
N GLU A 39 8.83 4.15 -13.68
CA GLU A 39 9.61 3.69 -12.53
C GLU A 39 8.72 3.44 -11.31
N LEU A 40 8.86 2.27 -10.70
CA LEU A 40 8.27 1.98 -9.40
C LEU A 40 9.16 2.54 -8.29
N ASN A 41 8.55 2.99 -7.20
CA ASN A 41 9.26 3.41 -6.00
C ASN A 41 8.97 2.46 -4.84
N GLU A 42 9.85 1.48 -4.63
CA GLU A 42 9.75 0.50 -3.54
C GLU A 42 9.69 1.18 -2.15
N LYS A 43 10.27 2.38 -1.99
CA LYS A 43 10.19 3.11 -0.72
C LYS A 43 8.76 3.43 -0.32
N ASN A 44 7.86 3.65 -1.29
CA ASN A 44 6.45 3.88 -0.99
C ASN A 44 5.78 2.63 -0.39
N PHE A 45 6.13 1.44 -0.89
CA PHE A 45 5.67 0.17 -0.32
C PHE A 45 6.19 -0.02 1.10
N ILE A 46 7.49 0.20 1.31
CA ILE A 46 8.12 0.12 2.63
C ILE A 46 7.47 1.09 3.62
N GLU A 47 7.23 2.34 3.22
CA GLU A 47 6.60 3.36 4.07
C GLU A 47 5.16 2.98 4.45
N ILE A 48 4.38 2.34 3.55
CA ILE A 48 3.08 1.77 3.88
C ILE A 48 3.21 0.70 4.97
N MET A 49 4.18 -0.21 4.86
CA MET A 49 4.38 -1.26 5.87
C MET A 49 4.82 -0.68 7.22
N GLU A 50 5.63 0.38 7.22
CA GLU A 50 5.95 1.13 8.43
C GLU A 50 4.73 1.83 9.04
N CYS A 51 3.82 2.36 8.21
CA CYS A 51 2.54 2.90 8.65
C CYS A 51 1.70 1.81 9.33
N LEU A 52 1.52 0.64 8.70
CA LEU A 52 0.77 -0.48 9.29
C LEU A 52 1.34 -0.89 10.65
N LYS A 53 2.68 -0.95 10.77
CA LYS A 53 3.36 -1.27 12.03
C LYS A 53 3.10 -0.24 13.13
N ALA A 54 3.04 1.05 12.79
CA ALA A 54 2.68 2.11 13.74
C ALA A 54 1.18 2.11 14.09
N LEU A 55 0.33 1.63 13.19
CA LEU A 55 -1.12 1.61 13.32
C LEU A 55 -1.70 0.34 13.95
N VAL A 56 -0.89 -0.67 14.28
CA VAL A 56 -1.32 -1.88 15.01
C VAL A 56 -2.29 -1.57 16.17
N PRO A 57 -1.98 -0.67 17.13
CA PRO A 57 -2.88 -0.38 18.25
C PRO A 57 -4.19 0.31 17.84
N GLU A 58 -4.27 0.89 16.63
CA GLU A 58 -5.50 1.47 16.08
C GLU A 58 -6.32 0.45 15.29
N ILE A 59 -5.66 -0.45 14.56
CA ILE A 59 -6.29 -1.47 13.72
C ILE A 59 -6.91 -2.58 14.58
N GLN A 60 -6.29 -2.93 15.71
CA GLN A 60 -6.77 -3.99 16.61
C GLN A 60 -7.89 -3.56 17.56
N LYS A 61 -8.38 -2.31 17.45
CA LYS A 61 -9.52 -1.85 18.25
C LYS A 61 -10.81 -2.47 17.73
N GLU A 62 -11.76 -2.69 18.63
CA GLU A 62 -13.13 -3.11 18.27
C GLU A 62 -13.78 -2.15 17.26
N ASN A 63 -13.51 -0.84 17.39
CA ASN A 63 -13.95 0.18 16.44
C ASN A 63 -12.74 0.81 15.75
N ILE A 64 -12.59 0.50 14.47
CA ILE A 64 -11.48 0.99 13.64
C ILE A 64 -11.90 2.30 12.96
N ASP A 65 -10.97 3.25 12.90
CA ASP A 65 -11.15 4.46 12.10
C ASP A 65 -11.34 4.10 10.62
N LYS A 66 -12.53 4.42 10.08
CA LYS A 66 -12.88 4.13 8.69
C LYS A 66 -11.89 4.69 7.67
N ASN A 67 -11.14 5.74 8.02
CA ASN A 67 -10.16 6.33 7.11
C ASN A 67 -8.95 5.40 6.93
N ILE A 68 -8.47 4.77 8.01
CA ILE A 68 -7.40 3.75 7.92
C ILE A 68 -7.84 2.64 6.96
N VAL A 69 -9.05 2.11 7.16
CA VAL A 69 -9.61 1.05 6.32
C VAL A 69 -9.70 1.52 4.86
N SER A 70 -10.26 2.71 4.63
CA SER A 70 -10.45 3.24 3.27
C SER A 70 -9.12 3.49 2.55
N ASP A 71 -8.08 3.93 3.26
CA ASP A 71 -6.76 4.17 2.69
C ASP A 71 -6.09 2.86 2.25
N ILE A 72 -6.08 1.86 3.12
CA ILE A 72 -5.51 0.52 2.83
C ILE A 72 -6.27 -0.13 1.68
N MET A 73 -7.61 -0.12 1.74
CA MET A 73 -8.44 -0.71 0.70
C MET A 73 -8.28 -0.01 -0.65
N ASN A 74 -8.12 1.32 -0.68
CA ASN A 74 -7.84 2.03 -1.92
C ASN A 74 -6.50 1.62 -2.52
N ILE A 75 -5.44 1.55 -1.70
CA ILE A 75 -4.11 1.11 -2.15
C ILE A 75 -4.19 -0.27 -2.80
N ILE A 76 -4.82 -1.24 -2.13
CA ILE A 76 -4.97 -2.61 -2.65
C ILE A 76 -5.83 -2.63 -3.91
N TYR A 77 -7.05 -2.07 -3.82
CA TYR A 77 -8.05 -2.16 -4.88
C TYR A 77 -7.59 -1.48 -6.17
N PHE A 78 -7.13 -0.23 -6.09
CA PHE A 78 -6.74 0.51 -7.30
C PHE A 78 -5.49 -0.09 -7.93
N THR A 79 -4.52 -0.54 -7.14
CA THR A 79 -3.33 -1.20 -7.69
C THR A 79 -3.72 -2.43 -8.50
N ARG A 80 -4.49 -3.36 -7.90
CA ARG A 80 -4.98 -4.56 -8.59
C ARG A 80 -5.82 -4.21 -9.82
N ASN A 81 -6.74 -3.26 -9.69
CA ASN A 81 -7.61 -2.85 -10.79
C ASN A 81 -6.79 -2.28 -11.97
N TRP A 82 -5.83 -1.42 -11.69
CA TRP A 82 -5.05 -0.73 -12.72
C TRP A 82 -4.06 -1.64 -13.45
N VAL A 83 -3.53 -2.68 -12.78
CA VAL A 83 -2.59 -3.65 -13.38
C VAL A 83 -3.27 -4.95 -13.86
N SER A 84 -4.57 -5.11 -13.66
CA SER A 84 -5.33 -6.24 -14.22
C SER A 84 -5.23 -6.29 -15.75
N GLU A 85 -5.62 -7.40 -16.38
CA GLU A 85 -5.55 -7.56 -17.85
C GLU A 85 -6.25 -6.42 -18.60
N GLU A 86 -7.42 -5.99 -18.12
CA GLU A 86 -8.20 -4.87 -18.67
C GLU A 86 -7.90 -3.53 -17.95
N GLY A 87 -6.95 -3.54 -17.03
CA GLY A 87 -6.55 -2.43 -16.20
C GLY A 87 -5.91 -1.31 -17.00
N MET A 88 -6.09 -0.06 -16.53
CA MET A 88 -5.65 1.12 -17.28
C MET A 88 -4.14 1.18 -17.55
N LEU A 89 -3.30 0.57 -16.70
CA LEU A 89 -1.85 0.56 -16.91
C LEU A 89 -1.45 -0.53 -17.88
N THR A 90 -2.02 -1.73 -17.74
CA THR A 90 -1.75 -2.88 -18.61
C THR A 90 -2.23 -2.63 -20.03
N ARG A 91 -3.49 -2.21 -20.23
CA ARG A 91 -4.07 -1.99 -21.57
C ARG A 91 -3.40 -0.87 -22.38
N ASN A 92 -2.64 -0.01 -21.71
CA ASN A 92 -1.93 1.12 -22.32
C ASN A 92 -0.40 0.88 -22.35
N ASP A 93 0.05 -0.36 -22.15
CA ASP A 93 1.46 -0.77 -22.15
C ASP A 93 2.34 0.10 -21.24
N LYS A 94 1.79 0.56 -20.10
CA LYS A 94 2.49 1.45 -19.17
C LYS A 94 3.38 0.68 -18.20
N VAL A 95 3.02 -0.55 -17.85
CA VAL A 95 3.76 -1.39 -16.92
C VAL A 95 4.27 -2.64 -17.64
N THR A 96 5.48 -3.08 -17.28
CA THR A 96 6.04 -4.35 -17.74
C THR A 96 5.49 -5.52 -16.92
N THR A 97 5.66 -6.75 -17.41
CA THR A 97 5.30 -7.97 -16.65
C THR A 97 5.98 -8.04 -15.29
N GLU A 98 7.25 -7.61 -15.21
CA GLU A 98 7.99 -7.57 -13.95
C GLU A 98 7.41 -6.53 -12.98
N GLN A 99 7.10 -5.32 -13.46
CA GLN A 99 6.46 -4.29 -12.64
C GLN A 99 5.09 -4.72 -12.14
N THR A 100 4.29 -5.38 -12.98
CA THR A 100 3.01 -5.95 -12.58
C THR A 100 3.19 -7.02 -11.49
N LYS A 101 4.21 -7.88 -11.61
CA LYS A 101 4.55 -8.88 -10.58
C LYS A 101 4.81 -8.21 -9.23
N TYR A 102 5.62 -7.15 -9.19
CA TYR A 102 5.92 -6.42 -7.94
C TYR A 102 4.68 -5.71 -7.37
N LEU A 103 3.90 -5.01 -8.20
CA LEU A 103 2.69 -4.31 -7.74
C LEU A 103 1.65 -5.26 -7.15
N LEU A 104 1.49 -6.44 -7.74
CA LEU A 104 0.61 -7.49 -7.21
C LEU A 104 1.15 -8.08 -5.91
N ALA A 105 2.46 -8.42 -5.85
CA ALA A 105 3.08 -8.92 -4.63
C ALA A 105 2.99 -7.92 -3.47
N TRP A 106 3.26 -6.64 -3.71
CA TRP A 106 3.10 -5.60 -2.69
C TRP A 106 1.65 -5.48 -2.21
N SER A 107 0.68 -5.59 -3.13
CA SER A 107 -0.75 -5.60 -2.78
C SER A 107 -1.12 -6.82 -1.92
N ASP A 108 -0.61 -8.01 -2.27
CA ASP A 108 -0.82 -9.25 -1.52
C ASP A 108 -0.23 -9.13 -0.10
N ILE A 109 1.00 -8.63 0.03
CA ILE A 109 1.67 -8.45 1.33
C ILE A 109 0.89 -7.46 2.22
N ILE A 110 0.47 -6.32 1.66
CA ILE A 110 -0.33 -5.32 2.40
C ILE A 110 -1.67 -5.93 2.85
N GLU A 111 -2.36 -6.64 1.96
CA GLU A 111 -3.66 -7.27 2.22
C GLU A 111 -3.56 -8.33 3.32
N THR A 112 -2.63 -9.29 3.19
CA THR A 112 -2.40 -10.35 4.18
C THR A 112 -2.04 -9.76 5.54
N CYS A 113 -1.14 -8.76 5.56
CA CYS A 113 -0.78 -8.07 6.80
C CYS A 113 -1.99 -7.43 7.46
N PHE A 114 -2.78 -6.68 6.69
CA PHE A 114 -3.97 -6.01 7.21
C PHE A 114 -5.00 -7.01 7.76
N ILE A 115 -5.26 -8.11 7.06
CA ILE A 115 -6.17 -9.18 7.53
C ILE A 115 -5.70 -9.75 8.88
N TYR A 116 -4.41 -10.10 9.02
CA TYR A 116 -3.91 -10.62 10.28
C TYR A 116 -3.94 -9.60 11.42
N LEU A 117 -3.71 -8.32 11.14
CA LEU A 117 -3.87 -7.28 12.15
C LEU A 117 -5.33 -7.15 12.62
N LEU A 118 -6.32 -7.32 11.73
CA LEU A 118 -7.74 -7.33 12.10
C LEU A 118 -8.11 -8.52 13.01
N GLU A 119 -7.39 -9.64 12.90
CA GLU A 119 -7.60 -10.86 13.68
C GLU A 119 -6.75 -10.93 14.96
N ASP A 120 -6.12 -9.82 15.36
CA ASP A 120 -5.20 -9.74 16.50
C ASP A 120 -3.94 -10.64 16.38
N ALA A 121 -3.57 -11.04 15.16
CA ALA A 121 -2.44 -11.93 14.86
C ALA A 121 -1.15 -11.15 14.53
N SER A 122 -0.79 -10.18 15.38
CA SER A 122 0.36 -9.29 15.15
C SER A 122 1.73 -9.98 15.09
N ASP A 123 1.87 -11.15 15.68
CA ASP A 123 3.10 -11.95 15.72
C ASP A 123 3.47 -12.52 14.34
N ILE A 124 2.48 -12.77 13.48
CA ILE A 124 2.67 -13.30 12.13
C ILE A 124 2.33 -12.30 11.02
N ALA A 125 1.64 -11.19 11.34
CA ALA A 125 1.13 -10.23 10.36
C ALA A 125 2.18 -9.68 9.38
N PHE A 126 3.45 -9.60 9.78
CA PHE A 126 4.53 -9.04 8.98
C PHE A 126 5.47 -10.11 8.38
N THR A 127 5.08 -11.39 8.40
CA THR A 127 5.94 -12.49 7.92
C THR A 127 6.29 -12.33 6.45
N ASP A 128 5.30 -12.10 5.59
CA ASP A 128 5.53 -11.93 4.15
C ASP A 128 6.37 -10.70 3.83
N TYR A 129 6.16 -9.60 4.55
CA TYR A 129 6.99 -8.40 4.43
C TYR A 129 8.44 -8.64 4.89
N THR A 130 8.64 -9.45 5.92
CA THR A 130 9.97 -9.84 6.40
C THR A 130 10.68 -10.71 5.36
N ALA A 131 9.97 -11.69 4.81
CA ALA A 131 10.49 -12.53 3.72
C ALA A 131 10.84 -11.67 2.49
N TYR A 132 10.01 -10.69 2.13
CA TYR A 132 10.29 -9.74 1.07
C TYR A 132 11.59 -8.97 1.32
N CYS A 133 11.75 -8.37 2.51
CA CYS A 133 12.97 -7.63 2.88
C CYS A 133 14.24 -8.50 2.85
N ASN A 134 14.10 -9.80 3.11
CA ASN A 134 15.21 -10.76 3.08
C ASN A 134 15.50 -11.33 1.67
N ASN A 135 14.73 -10.95 0.65
CA ASN A 135 14.75 -11.54 -0.69
C ASN A 135 14.34 -13.02 -0.73
N GLU A 136 13.41 -13.41 0.15
CA GLU A 136 12.90 -14.79 0.31
C GLU A 136 11.44 -14.94 -0.15
N TYR A 137 10.83 -13.89 -0.73
CA TYR A 137 9.42 -13.89 -1.14
C TYR A 137 9.20 -14.35 -2.60
N PHE A 138 10.18 -14.15 -3.48
CA PHE A 138 10.05 -14.35 -4.93
C PHE A 138 10.71 -15.60 -5.48
#